data_AF-A0A161M1K4-F1
#
_entry.id   AF-A0A161M1K4-F1
#
_cell.length_a   1.000
_cell.length_b   1.000
_cell.length_c   1.000
_cell.angle_alpha   90.00
_cell.angle_beta   90.00
_cell.angle_gamma   90.00
#
_symmetry.space_group_name_H-M   'P 1'
#
loop_
_entity.id
_entity.type
_entity.pdbx_description
1 polymer ?
#
loop_
_entity_poly.entity_id
_entity_poly.type
_entity_poly.pdbx_seq_one_letter_code
_entity_poly.pdbx_strand_id
1 'polypeptide(L)'
;LQELVMLAVLLLNCRRPAKTVKEIREEFREMASLPPSRLSLLPGETTESACRDLNNAGKSVAHCVTSLVKAASQGDESYTASSATETATSLRNLASAARAVSATVSRQAPLDSTNNTSQLFETCEEVITRSYMVIEEAKRTLREPEHTDVLQRSASRVTQA
;
A
#
# COMPACT_ATOMS: atom_id res chain seq x y z
N LEU A 1 -25.90 -0.84 -24.22
CA LEU A 1 -24.73 0.02 -24.57
C LEU A 1 -24.21 0.78 -23.34
N GLN A 2 -25.05 1.45 -22.54
CA GLN A 2 -24.60 2.12 -21.30
C GLN A 2 -23.97 1.16 -20.28
N GLU A 3 -24.50 -0.04 -20.06
CA GLU A 3 -23.89 -1.00 -19.11
C GLU A 3 -22.52 -1.54 -19.55
N LEU A 4 -22.32 -1.74 -20.85
CA LEU A 4 -21.02 -2.17 -21.41
C LEU A 4 -19.96 -1.06 -21.34
N VAL A 5 -20.35 0.20 -21.50
CA VAL A 5 -19.45 1.35 -21.34
C VAL A 5 -19.11 1.58 -19.87
N MET A 6 -20.06 1.40 -18.95
CA MET A 6 -19.85 1.48 -17.51
C MET A 6 -18.88 0.38 -17.04
N LEU A 7 -19.10 -0.88 -17.44
CA LEU A 7 -18.17 -1.99 -17.17
C LEU A 7 -16.76 -1.75 -17.73
N ALA A 8 -16.64 -1.11 -18.91
CA ALA A 8 -15.35 -0.80 -19.51
C ALA A 8 -14.59 0.31 -18.76
N VAL A 9 -15.30 1.34 -18.27
CA VAL A 9 -14.73 2.43 -17.46
C VAL A 9 -14.31 1.93 -16.08
N LEU A 10 -15.13 1.09 -15.45
CA LEU A 10 -14.88 0.41 -14.17
C LEU A 10 -13.65 -0.51 -14.26
N LEU A 11 -13.53 -1.25 -15.37
CA LEU A 11 -12.36 -2.07 -15.70
C LEU A 11 -11.08 -1.26 -15.90
N LEU A 12 -11.14 -0.05 -16.46
CA LEU A 12 -9.95 0.75 -16.76
C LEU A 12 -9.46 1.55 -15.56
N ASN A 13 -10.37 2.14 -14.79
CA ASN A 13 -10.04 3.07 -13.70
C ASN A 13 -9.44 2.36 -12.49
N CYS A 14 -9.95 1.17 -12.14
CA CYS A 14 -9.41 0.40 -11.02
C CYS A 14 -8.28 -0.57 -11.41
N ARG A 15 -8.06 -0.85 -12.71
CA ARG A 15 -6.91 -1.67 -13.16
C ARG A 15 -5.58 -0.98 -12.88
N ARG A 16 -5.54 0.34 -13.09
CA ARG A 16 -4.32 1.15 -12.95
C ARG A 16 -3.75 1.06 -11.53
N PRO A 17 -4.51 1.39 -10.46
CA PRO A 17 -3.98 1.32 -9.10
C PRO A 17 -3.55 -0.09 -8.70
N ALA A 18 -4.31 -1.14 -9.06
CA ALA A 18 -3.90 -2.51 -8.76
C ALA A 18 -2.58 -2.93 -9.44
N LYS A 19 -2.37 -2.55 -10.70
CA LYS A 19 -1.11 -2.77 -11.41
C LYS A 19 0.04 -2.00 -10.73
N THR A 20 -0.20 -0.74 -10.38
CA THR A 20 0.78 0.10 -9.69
C THR A 20 1.17 -0.49 -8.34
N VAL A 21 0.21 -0.99 -7.53
CA VAL A 21 0.53 -1.61 -6.24
C VAL A 21 1.31 -2.91 -6.42
N LYS A 22 1.00 -3.70 -7.45
CA LYS A 22 1.80 -4.88 -7.79
C LYS A 22 3.23 -4.50 -8.17
N GLU A 23 3.42 -3.48 -9.00
CA GLU A 23 4.75 -2.97 -9.37
C GLU A 23 5.51 -2.45 -8.14
N ILE A 24 4.86 -1.64 -7.29
CA ILE A 24 5.42 -1.18 -6.01
C ILE A 24 5.85 -2.36 -5.14
N ARG A 25 5.07 -3.44 -5.09
CA ARG A 25 5.41 -4.61 -4.28
C ARG A 25 6.66 -5.31 -4.81
N GLU A 26 6.76 -5.53 -6.11
CA GLU A 26 7.95 -6.17 -6.68
C GLU A 26 9.19 -5.29 -6.46
N GLU A 27 9.08 -3.98 -6.71
CA GLU A 27 10.16 -3.01 -6.42
C GLU A 27 10.54 -3.02 -4.92
N PHE A 28 9.55 -3.09 -4.03
CA PHE A 28 9.77 -3.12 -2.58
C PHE A 28 10.44 -4.41 -2.12
N ARG A 29 10.05 -5.55 -2.69
CA ARG A 29 10.69 -6.85 -2.45
C ARG A 29 12.13 -6.87 -2.96
N GLU A 30 12.37 -6.30 -4.13
CA GLU A 30 13.74 -6.12 -4.64
C GLU A 30 14.56 -5.28 -3.67
N MET A 31 14.03 -4.16 -3.17
CA MET A 31 14.70 -3.33 -2.16
C MET A 31 14.96 -4.09 -0.85
N ALA A 32 14.01 -4.91 -0.38
CA ALA A 32 14.16 -5.73 0.83
C ALA A 32 15.27 -6.80 0.68
N SER A 33 15.54 -7.25 -0.54
CA SER A 33 16.62 -8.20 -0.84
C SER A 33 18.01 -7.56 -0.92
N LEU A 34 18.07 -6.23 -1.07
CA LEU A 34 19.35 -5.51 -1.13
C LEU A 34 19.97 -5.39 0.26
N PRO A 35 21.30 -5.48 0.37
CA PRO A 35 21.97 -5.14 1.61
C PRO A 35 21.70 -3.66 1.93
N PRO A 36 21.51 -3.31 3.22
CA PRO A 36 21.11 -1.95 3.58
C PRO A 36 22.17 -0.89 3.23
N SER A 37 23.43 -1.31 3.02
CA SER A 37 24.50 -0.49 2.44
C SER A 37 24.26 -0.04 0.99
N ARG A 38 23.33 -0.65 0.26
CA ARG A 38 22.89 -0.26 -1.08
C ARG A 38 21.65 0.63 -1.07
N LEU A 39 21.01 0.85 0.07
CA LEU A 39 19.89 1.77 0.20
C LEU A 39 20.44 3.20 0.35
N SER A 40 20.14 4.06 -0.62
CA SER A 40 20.68 5.43 -0.66
C SER A 40 19.94 6.37 0.29
N LEU A 41 20.59 6.94 1.29
CA LEU A 41 20.01 8.04 2.07
C LEU A 41 19.91 9.31 1.24
N LEU A 42 18.75 9.98 1.29
CA LEU A 42 18.62 11.34 0.77
C LEU A 42 19.27 12.32 1.78
N PRO A 43 19.86 13.43 1.28
CA PRO A 43 20.48 14.43 2.15
C PRO A 43 19.43 15.02 3.11
N GLY A 44 19.67 14.89 4.42
CA GLY A 44 18.78 15.40 5.47
C GLY A 44 17.79 14.38 6.06
N GLU A 45 17.73 13.14 5.55
CA GLU A 45 16.94 12.07 6.18
C GLU A 45 17.58 11.62 7.51
N THR A 46 16.80 11.62 8.59
CA THR A 46 17.16 11.03 9.88
C THR A 46 16.26 9.84 10.19
N THR A 47 16.70 8.95 11.09
CA THR A 47 15.87 7.81 11.52
C THR A 47 14.55 8.27 12.12
N GLU A 48 14.56 9.35 12.89
CA GLU A 48 13.35 9.92 13.48
C GLU A 48 12.39 10.47 12.43
N SER A 49 12.89 11.19 11.42
CA SER A 49 12.03 11.70 10.34
C SER A 49 11.47 10.55 9.51
N ALA A 50 12.30 9.56 9.17
CA ALA A 50 11.90 8.39 8.40
C ALA A 50 10.87 7.53 9.13
N CYS A 51 11.06 7.28 10.44
CA CYS A 51 10.08 6.56 11.26
C CYS A 51 8.76 7.33 11.39
N ARG A 52 8.83 8.66 11.53
CA ARG A 52 7.63 9.51 11.57
C ARG A 52 6.88 9.45 10.24
N ASP A 53 7.59 9.53 9.12
CA ASP A 53 6.99 9.49 7.79
C ASP A 53 6.42 8.10 7.48
N LEU A 54 7.07 7.03 7.94
CA LEU A 54 6.55 5.66 7.87
C LEU A 54 5.23 5.52 8.63
N ASN A 55 5.18 6.01 9.87
CA ASN A 55 3.97 5.98 10.69
C ASN A 55 2.82 6.80 10.07
N ASN A 56 3.15 7.98 9.52
CA ASN A 56 2.18 8.81 8.81
C ASN A 56 1.67 8.09 7.55
N ALA A 57 2.56 7.48 6.76
CA ALA A 57 2.18 6.72 5.58
C ALA A 57 1.30 5.52 5.94
N GLY A 58 1.60 4.79 7.03
CA GLY A 58 0.77 3.68 7.51
C GLY A 58 -0.65 4.13 7.88
N LYS A 59 -0.78 5.26 8.59
CA LYS A 59 -2.09 5.86 8.90
C LYS A 59 -2.84 6.29 7.64
N SER A 60 -2.13 6.90 6.67
CA SER A 60 -2.70 7.27 5.38
C SER A 60 -3.20 6.04 4.63
N VAL A 61 -2.43 4.94 4.58
CA VAL A 61 -2.86 3.67 3.96
C VAL A 61 -4.13 3.15 4.63
N ALA A 62 -4.18 3.10 5.96
CA ALA A 62 -5.36 2.67 6.71
C ALA A 62 -6.60 3.54 6.40
N HIS A 63 -6.42 4.86 6.34
CA HIS A 63 -7.48 5.80 5.98
C HIS A 63 -7.96 5.59 4.54
N CYS A 64 -7.06 5.57 3.56
CA CYS A 64 -7.39 5.36 2.15
C CYS A 64 -8.08 4.02 1.92
N VAL A 65 -7.64 2.94 2.59
CA VAL A 65 -8.27 1.62 2.54
C VAL A 65 -9.69 1.66 3.11
N THR A 66 -9.91 2.35 4.23
CA THR A 66 -11.25 2.50 4.82
C THR A 66 -12.18 3.29 3.88
N SER A 67 -11.67 4.39 3.32
CA SER A 67 -12.41 5.21 2.36
C SER A 67 -12.72 4.43 1.08
N LEU A 68 -11.76 3.63 0.58
CA LEU A 68 -11.92 2.75 -0.57
C LEU A 68 -13.03 1.72 -0.35
N VAL A 69 -13.04 1.06 0.81
CA VAL A 69 -14.08 0.08 1.16
C VAL A 69 -15.44 0.76 1.20
N LYS A 70 -15.53 1.90 1.89
CA LYS A 70 -16.76 2.67 2.00
C LYS A 70 -17.29 3.08 0.63
N ALA A 71 -16.42 3.54 -0.27
CA ALA A 71 -16.78 3.92 -1.64
C ALA A 71 -17.29 2.71 -2.43
N ALA A 72 -16.59 1.58 -2.37
CA ALA A 72 -16.94 0.37 -3.10
C ALA A 72 -18.25 -0.25 -2.60
N SER A 73 -18.48 -0.27 -1.29
CA SER A 73 -19.74 -0.73 -0.69
C SER A 73 -20.94 0.15 -1.06
N GLN A 74 -20.70 1.42 -1.37
CA GLN A 74 -21.74 2.34 -1.84
C GLN A 74 -21.95 2.27 -3.36
N GLY A 75 -21.14 1.51 -4.09
CA GLY A 75 -21.16 1.48 -5.56
C GLY A 75 -20.59 2.75 -6.21
N ASP A 76 -19.86 3.58 -5.46
CA ASP A 76 -19.26 4.80 -6.01
C ASP A 76 -17.94 4.47 -6.70
N GLU A 77 -18.01 4.16 -8.00
CA GLU A 77 -16.85 3.79 -8.81
C GLU A 77 -15.80 4.91 -8.89
N SER A 78 -16.23 6.18 -8.96
CA SER A 78 -15.34 7.33 -9.12
C SER A 78 -14.52 7.56 -7.85
N TYR A 79 -15.19 7.52 -6.71
CA TYR A 79 -14.56 7.67 -5.41
C TYR A 79 -13.76 6.42 -5.03
N THR A 80 -14.19 5.23 -5.44
CA THR A 80 -13.41 3.99 -5.30
C THR A 80 -12.10 4.08 -6.08
N ALA A 81 -12.14 4.50 -7.35
CA ALA A 81 -10.94 4.65 -8.17
C ALA A 81 -9.98 5.73 -7.62
N SER A 82 -10.52 6.84 -7.12
CA SER A 82 -9.76 7.91 -6.46
C SER A 82 -9.08 7.39 -5.19
N SER A 83 -9.84 6.74 -4.31
CA SER A 83 -9.33 6.14 -3.07
C SER A 83 -8.31 5.04 -3.33
N ALA A 84 -8.47 4.25 -4.39
CA ALA A 84 -7.49 3.22 -4.79
C ALA A 84 -6.17 3.86 -5.28
N THR A 85 -6.25 4.99 -5.98
CA THR A 85 -5.08 5.76 -6.42
C THR A 85 -4.36 6.42 -5.24
N GLU A 86 -5.12 6.97 -4.29
CA GLU A 86 -4.57 7.49 -3.02
C GLU A 86 -3.94 6.37 -2.18
N THR A 87 -4.55 5.18 -2.17
CA THR A 87 -3.97 4.00 -1.50
C THR A 87 -2.64 3.63 -2.14
N ALA A 88 -2.56 3.54 -3.48
CA ALA A 88 -1.31 3.26 -4.18
C ALA A 88 -0.22 4.31 -3.92
N THR A 89 -0.62 5.59 -3.83
CA THR A 89 0.29 6.70 -3.51
C THR A 89 0.80 6.59 -2.07
N SER A 90 -0.08 6.30 -1.11
CA SER A 90 0.28 6.10 0.29
C SER A 90 1.20 4.89 0.49
N LEU A 91 0.96 3.80 -0.24
CA LEU A 91 1.84 2.61 -0.24
C LEU A 91 3.23 2.92 -0.80
N ARG A 92 3.33 3.75 -1.85
CA ARG A 92 4.63 4.22 -2.36
C ARG A 92 5.38 5.04 -1.32
N ASN A 93 4.67 5.91 -0.60
CA ASN A 93 5.26 6.69 0.49
C ASN A 93 5.72 5.78 1.64
N LEU A 94 4.93 4.76 1.99
CA LEU A 94 5.28 3.75 2.99
C LEU A 94 6.53 2.97 2.58
N ALA A 95 6.62 2.51 1.33
CA ALA A 95 7.79 1.85 0.78
C ALA A 95 9.04 2.73 0.83
N SER A 96 8.92 4.00 0.43
CA SER A 96 10.02 4.97 0.47
C SER A 96 10.48 5.28 1.90
N ALA A 97 9.55 5.39 2.85
CA ALA A 97 9.86 5.63 4.25
C ALA A 97 10.53 4.40 4.90
N ALA A 98 10.06 3.18 4.61
CA ALA A 98 10.67 1.95 5.10
C ALA A 98 12.11 1.77 4.57
N ARG A 99 12.34 2.12 3.30
CA ARG A 99 13.68 2.22 2.71
C ARG A 99 14.54 3.25 3.47
N ALA A 100 14.01 4.43 3.76
CA ALA A 100 14.73 5.47 4.49
C ALA A 100 15.11 5.01 5.90
N VAL A 101 14.18 4.42 6.67
CA VAL A 101 14.45 3.86 8.00
C VAL A 101 15.54 2.81 7.93
N SER A 102 15.47 1.89 6.97
CA SER A 102 16.46 0.82 6.83
C SER A 102 17.86 1.36 6.49
N ALA A 103 17.91 2.37 5.62
CA ALA A 103 19.16 3.03 5.25
C ALA A 103 19.77 3.82 6.43
N THR A 104 18.96 4.47 7.28
CA THR A 104 19.47 5.25 8.42
C THR A 104 19.92 4.34 9.57
N VAL A 105 19.16 3.28 9.87
CA VAL A 105 19.47 2.30 10.92
C VAL A 105 20.79 1.57 10.60
N SER A 106 21.01 1.19 9.34
CA SER A 106 22.27 0.54 8.93
C SER A 106 23.50 1.46 9.04
N ARG A 107 23.33 2.79 8.94
CA ARG A 107 24.42 3.74 9.17
C ARG A 107 24.75 3.89 10.66
N GLN A 108 23.75 3.76 11.54
CA GLN A 108 23.89 4.01 12.97
C GLN A 108 24.32 2.77 13.78
N ALA A 109 23.82 1.58 13.44
CA ALA A 109 24.09 0.35 14.19
C ALA A 109 24.08 -0.90 13.27
N PRO A 110 25.20 -1.20 12.57
CA PRO A 110 25.26 -2.25 11.55
C PRO A 110 25.03 -3.69 12.03
N LEU A 111 25.27 -4.00 13.32
CA LEU A 111 25.21 -5.37 13.84
C LEU A 111 23.80 -5.81 14.28
N ASP A 112 22.97 -4.90 14.80
CA ASP A 112 21.58 -5.16 15.20
C ASP A 112 20.53 -4.68 14.16
N SER A 113 20.99 -4.04 13.08
CA SER A 113 20.08 -3.49 12.06
C SER A 113 19.36 -4.58 11.28
N THR A 114 20.02 -5.70 10.98
CA THR A 114 19.51 -6.72 10.03
C THR A 114 18.14 -7.25 10.46
N ASN A 115 17.99 -7.71 11.70
CA ASN A 115 16.71 -8.25 12.19
C ASN A 115 15.60 -7.19 12.21
N ASN A 116 15.88 -6.00 12.73
CA ASN A 116 14.88 -4.93 12.81
C ASN A 116 14.43 -4.45 11.43
N THR A 117 15.35 -4.35 10.47
CA THR A 117 15.01 -3.98 9.09
C THR A 117 14.26 -5.09 8.37
N SER A 118 14.61 -6.36 8.57
CA SER A 118 13.88 -7.49 7.98
C SER A 118 12.44 -7.53 8.46
N GLN A 119 12.20 -7.40 9.77
CA GLN A 119 10.84 -7.33 10.31
C GLN A 119 10.05 -6.13 9.77
N LEU A 120 10.70 -4.98 9.63
CA LEU A 120 10.07 -3.80 9.02
C LEU A 120 9.65 -4.06 7.57
N PHE A 121 10.53 -4.65 6.75
CA PHE A 121 10.24 -5.00 5.36
C PHE A 121 9.13 -6.05 5.27
N GLU A 122 9.13 -7.07 6.12
CA GLU A 122 8.07 -8.08 6.19
C GLU A 122 6.70 -7.46 6.50
N THR A 123 6.62 -6.61 7.54
CA THR A 123 5.37 -5.91 7.88
C THR A 123 4.90 -5.00 6.75
N CYS A 124 5.82 -4.25 6.13
CA CYS A 124 5.46 -3.36 5.02
C CYS A 124 5.02 -4.14 3.76
N GLU A 125 5.70 -5.24 3.41
CA GLU A 125 5.31 -6.12 2.31
C GLU A 125 3.92 -6.71 2.56
N GLU A 126 3.63 -7.07 3.81
CA GLU A 126 2.32 -7.56 4.21
C GLU A 126 1.23 -6.50 4.05
N VAL A 127 1.49 -5.26 4.49
CA VAL A 127 0.57 -4.12 4.29
C VAL A 127 0.31 -3.86 2.81
N ILE A 128 1.35 -3.87 1.97
CA ILE A 128 1.24 -3.67 0.51
C ILE A 128 0.42 -4.81 -0.12
N THR A 129 0.70 -6.05 0.26
CA THR A 129 0.01 -7.24 -0.25
C THR A 129 -1.46 -7.26 0.15
N ARG A 130 -1.76 -6.98 1.41
CA ARG A 130 -3.15 -6.90 1.90
C ARG A 130 -3.90 -5.74 1.21
N SER A 131 -3.26 -4.59 1.05
CA SER A 131 -3.85 -3.45 0.35
C SER A 131 -4.16 -3.76 -1.13
N TYR A 132 -3.27 -4.50 -1.80
CA TYR A 132 -3.54 -5.00 -3.15
C TYR A 132 -4.79 -5.89 -3.20
N MET A 133 -4.94 -6.82 -2.25
CA MET A 133 -6.12 -7.68 -2.15
C MET A 133 -7.39 -6.86 -1.93
N VAL A 134 -7.35 -5.82 -1.08
CA VAL A 134 -8.49 -4.93 -0.87
C VAL A 134 -8.89 -4.20 -2.15
N ILE A 135 -7.93 -3.71 -2.94
CA ILE A 135 -8.22 -3.03 -4.22
C ILE A 135 -8.87 -4.01 -5.21
N GLU A 136 -8.38 -5.25 -5.30
CA GLU A 136 -9.00 -6.27 -6.16
C GLU A 136 -10.40 -6.68 -5.67
N GLU A 137 -10.60 -6.82 -4.37
CA GLU A 137 -11.93 -7.14 -3.83
C GLU A 137 -12.89 -5.97 -3.97
N ALA A 138 -12.43 -4.71 -3.81
CA ALA A 138 -13.24 -3.51 -4.02
C ALA A 138 -13.77 -3.45 -5.46
N LYS A 139 -12.93 -3.78 -6.44
CA LYS A 139 -13.34 -3.93 -7.85
C LYS A 139 -14.40 -5.01 -8.04
N ARG A 140 -14.29 -6.10 -7.27
CA ARG A 140 -15.21 -7.23 -7.32
C ARG A 140 -16.55 -6.83 -6.70
N THR A 141 -16.54 -6.18 -5.54
CA THR A 141 -17.72 -5.63 -4.85
C THR A 141 -18.48 -4.63 -5.71
N LEU A 142 -17.79 -3.80 -6.50
CA LEU A 142 -18.44 -2.89 -7.46
C LEU A 142 -19.27 -3.63 -8.53
N ARG A 143 -18.96 -4.89 -8.83
CA ARG A 143 -19.73 -5.73 -9.77
C ARG A 143 -20.71 -6.65 -9.06
N GLU A 144 -20.30 -7.14 -7.91
CA GLU A 144 -20.94 -8.17 -7.10
C GLU A 144 -21.09 -7.61 -5.68
N PRO A 145 -22.10 -6.76 -5.41
CA PRO A 145 -22.24 -6.07 -4.12
C PRO A 145 -22.41 -7.02 -2.92
N GLU A 146 -22.79 -8.27 -3.17
CA GLU A 146 -22.81 -9.38 -2.20
C GLU A 146 -21.44 -9.70 -1.59
N HIS A 147 -20.34 -9.26 -2.23
CA HIS A 147 -18.97 -9.44 -1.74
C HIS A 147 -18.52 -8.38 -0.71
N THR A 148 -19.40 -7.47 -0.29
CA THR A 148 -19.04 -6.39 0.66
C THR A 148 -18.46 -6.92 1.97
N ASP A 149 -18.97 -8.04 2.50
CA ASP A 149 -18.43 -8.67 3.71
C ASP A 149 -16.98 -9.14 3.55
N VAL A 150 -16.65 -9.69 2.37
CA VAL A 150 -15.29 -10.17 2.03
C VAL A 150 -14.33 -8.99 1.91
N LEU A 151 -14.78 -7.91 1.29
CA LEU A 151 -14.04 -6.65 1.19
C LEU A 151 -13.73 -6.07 2.57
N GLN A 152 -14.75 -5.98 3.44
CA GLN A 152 -14.60 -5.40 4.77
C GLN A 152 -13.66 -6.23 5.68
N ARG A 153 -13.72 -7.57 5.60
CA ARG A 153 -12.77 -8.47 6.26
C ARG A 153 -11.35 -8.34 5.72
N SER A 154 -11.20 -8.13 4.42
CA SER A 154 -9.88 -7.96 3.81
C SER A 154 -9.24 -6.65 4.26
N ALA A 155 -10.04 -5.58 4.38
CA ALA A 155 -9.59 -4.27 4.82
C ALA A 155 -9.23 -4.21 6.32
N SER A 156 -10.01 -4.88 7.18
CA SER A 156 -9.70 -4.91 8.62
C SER A 156 -8.31 -5.50 8.89
N ARG A 157 -7.87 -6.46 8.07
CA ARG A 157 -6.52 -7.04 8.13
C ARG A 157 -5.41 -6.06 7.74
N VAL A 158 -5.68 -5.07 6.89
CA VAL A 158 -4.71 -4.00 6.57
C VAL A 158 -4.56 -3.07 7.76
N THR A 159 -5.68 -2.71 8.41
CA THR A 159 -5.68 -1.76 9.54
C THR A 159 -5.12 -2.34 10.85
N GLN A 160 -4.95 -3.67 10.92
CA GLN A 160 -4.42 -4.39 12.08
C GLN A 160 -2.94 -4.81 11.92
N ALA A 161 -2.35 -4.52 10.75
CA ALA A 161 -0.95 -4.79 10.42
C ALA A 161 -0.04 -3.72 11.04
#